data_AF-A0A2E8D9V2-F1
#
_entry.id   AF-A0A2E8D9V2-F1
#
_cell.length_a   1.000
_cell.length_b   1.000
_cell.length_c   1.000
_cell.angle_alpha   90.00
_cell.angle_beta   90.00
_cell.angle_gamma   90.00
#
_symmetry.space_group_name_H-M   'P 1'
#
loop_
_entity.id
_entity.type
_entity.pdbx_description
1 polymer ?
#
loop_
_entity_poly.entity_id
_entity_poly.type
_entity_poly.pdbx_seq_one_letter_code
_entity_poly.pdbx_strand_id
1 'polypeptide(L)'
;MRLQALLRAEYWYRASAAQQTGLKKVRLETQIKDLGKEVGELAELPPGAVLVMTFEPSTLKRQGFVLDASQHGYVGIVKGAVLAEGIAGNALGFDGKDDYVEVASTPWLSAPPAFTLSAWVNVAERLDPKLGEDYVIRKIDWKSRGRRGYVL
;
A
#
# COMPACT_ATOMS: atom_id res chain seq x y z
N MET A 1 7.13 -9.93 -17.04
CA MET A 1 5.89 -9.39 -17.67
C MET A 1 4.67 -10.31 -17.53
N ARG A 2 4.79 -11.64 -17.76
CA ARG A 2 3.68 -12.62 -17.65
C ARG A 2 3.09 -12.75 -16.23
N LEU A 3 3.92 -12.90 -15.20
CA LEU A 3 3.48 -13.09 -13.81
C LEU A 3 2.59 -11.94 -13.29
N GLN A 4 3.00 -10.70 -13.57
CA GLN A 4 2.27 -9.49 -13.16
C GLN A 4 0.89 -9.36 -13.83
N ALA A 5 0.73 -9.84 -15.06
CA ALA A 5 -0.57 -9.87 -15.74
C ALA A 5 -1.49 -10.93 -15.13
N LEU A 6 -0.94 -12.08 -14.76
CA LEU A 6 -1.68 -13.17 -14.12
C LEU A 6 -2.14 -12.79 -12.70
N LEU A 7 -1.31 -12.10 -11.92
CA LEU A 7 -1.68 -11.57 -10.59
C LEU A 7 -2.85 -10.58 -10.67
N ARG A 8 -2.85 -9.70 -11.68
CA ARG A 8 -3.97 -8.78 -11.92
C ARG A 8 -5.24 -9.53 -12.37
N ALA A 9 -5.10 -10.52 -13.24
CA ALA A 9 -6.24 -11.31 -13.69
C ALA A 9 -6.89 -12.05 -12.51
N GLU A 10 -6.08 -12.70 -11.66
CA GLU A 10 -6.57 -13.38 -10.47
C GLU A 10 -7.32 -12.44 -9.52
N TYR A 11 -6.77 -11.24 -9.27
CA TYR A 11 -7.42 -10.20 -8.48
C TYR A 11 -8.80 -9.82 -9.04
N TRP A 12 -8.89 -9.52 -10.34
CA TRP A 12 -10.17 -9.13 -10.96
C TRP A 12 -11.19 -10.27 -10.96
N TYR A 13 -10.73 -11.51 -11.14
CA TYR A 13 -11.62 -12.66 -11.05
C TYR A 13 -12.14 -12.88 -9.63
N ARG A 14 -11.31 -12.71 -8.59
CA ARG A 14 -11.74 -12.78 -7.18
C ARG A 14 -12.77 -11.71 -6.84
N ALA A 15 -12.53 -10.45 -7.24
CA ALA A 15 -13.47 -9.35 -7.04
C ALA A 15 -14.80 -9.58 -7.77
N SER A 16 -14.75 -10.12 -9.00
CA SER A 16 -15.95 -10.45 -9.78
C SER A 16 -16.72 -11.62 -9.16
N ALA A 17 -16.04 -12.67 -8.71
CA ALA A 17 -16.66 -13.86 -8.12
C ALA A 17 -17.49 -13.52 -6.87
N ALA A 18 -17.06 -12.53 -6.08
CA ALA A 18 -17.77 -12.07 -4.89
C ALA A 18 -19.17 -11.49 -5.19
N GLN A 19 -19.39 -11.00 -6.41
CA GLN A 19 -20.66 -10.40 -6.85
C GLN A 19 -21.55 -11.36 -7.68
N GLN A 20 -21.07 -12.57 -7.95
CA GLN A 20 -21.79 -13.55 -8.79
C GLN A 20 -22.42 -14.65 -7.95
N THR A 21 -23.43 -15.33 -8.50
CA THR A 21 -24.07 -16.51 -7.90
C THR A 21 -24.21 -17.65 -8.91
N GLY A 22 -24.52 -18.85 -8.41
CA GLY A 22 -24.76 -20.04 -9.24
C GLY A 22 -23.56 -20.42 -10.11
N LEU A 23 -23.83 -20.93 -11.31
CA LEU A 23 -22.82 -21.44 -12.24
C LEU A 23 -21.74 -20.41 -12.63
N LYS A 24 -22.09 -19.11 -12.66
CA LYS A 24 -21.10 -18.05 -12.99
C LYS A 24 -20.03 -17.91 -11.91
N LYS A 25 -20.43 -18.00 -10.64
CA LYS A 25 -19.48 -17.96 -9.50
C LYS A 25 -18.54 -19.16 -9.52
N VAL A 26 -19.09 -20.37 -9.69
CA VAL A 26 -18.32 -21.63 -9.74
C VAL A 26 -17.26 -21.60 -10.85
N ARG A 27 -17.61 -21.02 -12.02
CA ARG A 27 -16.67 -20.91 -13.14
C ARG A 27 -15.52 -19.95 -12.85
N LEU A 28 -15.81 -18.81 -12.22
CA LEU A 28 -14.78 -17.84 -11.81
C LEU A 28 -13.85 -18.43 -10.73
N GLU A 29 -14.41 -19.14 -9.74
CA GLU A 29 -13.63 -19.81 -8.69
C GLU A 29 -12.69 -20.88 -9.24
N THR A 30 -13.13 -21.63 -10.25
CA THR A 30 -12.28 -22.60 -10.96
C THR A 30 -11.13 -21.89 -11.68
N GLN A 31 -11.42 -20.79 -12.36
CA GLN A 31 -10.43 -20.00 -13.09
C GLN A 31 -9.40 -19.34 -12.16
N ILE A 32 -9.83 -18.87 -10.99
CA ILE A 32 -8.95 -18.37 -9.92
C ILE A 32 -8.03 -19.48 -9.39
N LYS A 33 -8.58 -20.68 -9.15
CA LYS A 33 -7.80 -21.84 -8.68
C LYS A 33 -6.71 -22.23 -9.67
N ASP A 34 -7.01 -22.21 -10.97
CA ASP A 34 -6.04 -22.54 -12.01
C ASP A 34 -4.99 -21.44 -12.19
N LEU A 35 -5.39 -20.16 -12.09
CA LEU A 35 -4.44 -19.04 -12.04
C LEU A 35 -3.50 -19.13 -10.83
N GLY A 36 -4.03 -19.43 -9.64
CA GLY A 36 -3.23 -19.59 -8.42
C GLY A 36 -2.12 -20.65 -8.52
N LYS A 37 -2.29 -21.67 -9.38
CA LYS A 37 -1.24 -22.66 -9.67
C LYS A 37 -0.09 -22.09 -10.52
N GLU A 38 -0.37 -21.08 -11.36
CA GLU A 38 0.64 -20.42 -12.20
C GLU A 38 1.38 -19.27 -11.48
N VAL A 39 0.69 -18.56 -10.59
CA VAL A 39 1.28 -17.42 -9.85
C VAL A 39 1.78 -17.76 -8.44
N GLY A 40 1.46 -18.94 -7.92
CA GLY A 40 1.66 -19.28 -6.51
C GLY A 40 0.57 -18.67 -5.62
N GLU A 41 0.50 -19.06 -4.34
CA GLU A 41 -0.35 -18.34 -3.37
C GLU A 41 0.15 -16.90 -3.28
N LEU A 42 -0.65 -15.97 -3.81
CA LEU A 42 -0.60 -14.57 -3.37
C LEU A 42 -0.59 -14.58 -1.85
N ALA A 43 0.35 -13.87 -1.22
CA ALA A 43 0.21 -13.58 0.20
C ALA A 43 -1.15 -12.90 0.38
N GLU A 44 -2.11 -13.60 0.99
CA GLU A 44 -3.40 -13.01 1.28
C GLU A 44 -3.15 -11.76 2.11
N LEU A 45 -3.71 -10.63 1.69
CA LEU A 45 -3.60 -9.41 2.46
C LEU A 45 -4.13 -9.68 3.87
N PRO A 46 -3.50 -9.13 4.92
CA PRO A 46 -3.98 -9.31 6.28
C PRO A 46 -5.48 -9.00 6.37
N PRO A 47 -6.31 -9.87 7.00
CA PRO A 47 -7.72 -9.60 7.18
C PRO A 47 -7.93 -8.21 7.82
N GLY A 48 -8.75 -7.37 7.18
CA GLY A 48 -8.98 -6.00 7.64
C GLY A 48 -7.94 -4.98 7.21
N ALA A 49 -7.05 -5.29 6.26
CA ALA A 49 -6.18 -4.30 5.64
C ALA A 49 -7.02 -3.19 4.97
N VAL A 50 -6.81 -1.94 5.40
CA VAL A 50 -7.55 -0.76 4.90
C VAL A 50 -6.76 0.04 3.86
N LEU A 51 -5.44 -0.12 3.83
CA LEU A 51 -4.56 0.55 2.88
C LEU A 51 -3.32 -0.30 2.63
N VAL A 52 -3.02 -0.56 1.37
CA VAL A 52 -1.83 -1.32 0.97
C VAL A 52 -1.16 -0.63 -0.22
N MET A 53 -0.01 -0.03 0.04
CA MET A 53 0.81 0.65 -0.97
C MET A 53 2.07 -0.17 -1.24
N THR A 54 2.12 -0.85 -2.39
CA THR A 54 3.24 -1.75 -2.72
C THR A 54 4.37 -1.09 -3.51
N PHE A 55 4.11 0.07 -4.13
CA PHE A 55 5.02 0.79 -5.05
C PHE A 55 5.53 0.01 -6.27
N GLU A 56 5.07 -1.23 -6.45
CA GLU A 56 5.33 -2.05 -7.61
C GLU A 56 4.88 -1.38 -8.91
N PRO A 57 5.44 -1.73 -10.09
CA PRO A 57 5.00 -1.20 -11.38
C PRO A 57 3.49 -1.40 -11.63
N SER A 58 2.89 -2.35 -10.92
CA SER A 58 1.47 -2.63 -11.01
C SER A 58 0.59 -1.56 -10.34
N THR A 59 1.07 -0.96 -9.24
CA THR A 59 0.36 0.00 -8.38
C THR A 59 0.90 1.43 -8.52
N LEU A 60 2.21 1.60 -8.74
CA LEU A 60 2.84 2.89 -9.01
C LEU A 60 2.69 3.28 -10.49
N LYS A 61 2.09 4.45 -10.75
CA LYS A 61 1.87 5.00 -12.09
C LYS A 61 2.85 6.13 -12.36
N ARG A 62 3.27 6.25 -13.63
CA ARG A 62 4.19 7.28 -14.14
C ARG A 62 3.76 8.73 -13.87
N GLN A 63 2.50 8.97 -13.51
CA GLN A 63 1.96 10.29 -13.18
C GLN A 63 2.08 10.64 -11.68
N GLY A 64 2.85 9.87 -10.90
CA GLY A 64 3.01 10.12 -9.47
C GLY A 64 1.80 9.68 -8.66
N PHE A 65 1.16 8.57 -9.04
CA PHE A 65 0.06 7.97 -8.27
C PHE A 65 0.42 6.57 -7.81
N VAL A 66 -0.04 6.20 -6.62
CA VAL A 66 0.05 4.83 -6.09
C VAL A 66 -1.37 4.33 -5.88
N LEU A 67 -1.71 3.24 -6.56
CA LEU A 67 -2.99 2.57 -6.38
C LEU A 67 -2.97 1.69 -5.14
N ASP A 68 -4.01 1.81 -4.33
CA ASP A 68 -4.25 0.93 -3.18
C ASP A 68 -4.60 -0.50 -3.62
N ALA A 69 -3.92 -1.47 -3.04
CA ALA A 69 -4.16 -2.89 -3.26
C ALA A 69 -5.20 -3.50 -2.29
N SER A 70 -5.64 -2.75 -1.27
CA SER A 70 -6.55 -3.22 -0.21
C SER A 70 -8.01 -3.42 -0.62
N GLN A 71 -8.35 -3.16 -1.89
CA GLN A 71 -9.72 -3.19 -2.45
C GLN A 71 -10.63 -2.03 -2.02
N HIS A 72 -10.17 -1.10 -1.17
CA HIS A 72 -10.94 0.10 -0.80
C HIS A 72 -10.88 1.21 -1.85
N GLY A 73 -10.03 1.07 -2.87
CA GLY A 73 -9.98 1.97 -4.02
C GLY A 73 -9.31 3.30 -3.73
N TYR A 74 -8.50 3.39 -2.67
CA TYR A 74 -7.76 4.59 -2.36
C TYR A 74 -6.64 4.85 -3.39
N VAL A 75 -6.30 6.13 -3.56
CA VAL A 75 -5.21 6.56 -4.43
C VAL A 75 -4.30 7.46 -3.64
N GLY A 76 -3.03 7.09 -3.59
CA GLY A 76 -1.94 7.92 -3.10
C GLY A 76 -1.43 8.85 -4.19
N ILE A 77 -1.26 10.13 -3.87
CA ILE A 77 -0.62 11.13 -4.72
C ILE A 77 0.80 11.31 -4.20
N VAL A 78 1.79 10.99 -5.03
CA VAL A 78 3.20 11.14 -4.72
C VAL A 78 3.62 12.59 -4.95
N LYS A 79 4.26 13.20 -3.95
CA LYS A 79 4.81 14.54 -3.98
C LYS A 79 6.28 14.46 -3.59
N GLY A 80 7.15 15.02 -4.43
CA GLY A 80 8.61 15.08 -4.22
C GLY A 80 9.36 13.74 -4.32
N ALA A 81 8.80 12.67 -3.72
CA ALA A 81 9.42 11.36 -3.66
C ALA A 81 9.67 10.75 -5.05
N VAL A 82 10.81 10.07 -5.19
CA VAL A 82 11.27 9.48 -6.45
C VAL A 82 11.27 7.96 -6.38
N LEU A 83 11.26 7.29 -7.53
CA LEU A 83 11.37 5.84 -7.59
C LEU A 83 12.75 5.40 -7.04
N ALA A 84 12.73 4.39 -6.17
CA ALA A 84 13.92 3.76 -5.62
C ALA A 84 13.83 2.22 -5.73
N GLU A 85 14.96 1.54 -5.56
CA GLU A 85 14.99 0.08 -5.45
C GLU A 85 14.53 -0.33 -4.05
N GLY A 86 13.58 -1.28 -3.98
CA GLY A 86 13.08 -1.84 -2.74
C GLY A 86 13.74 -3.18 -2.40
N ILE A 87 13.44 -3.71 -1.21
CA ILE A 87 13.92 -5.04 -0.78
C ILE A 87 13.38 -6.17 -1.68
N ALA A 88 12.19 -5.99 -2.24
CA ALA A 88 11.58 -6.86 -3.22
C ALA A 88 10.81 -6.01 -4.22
N GLY A 89 11.45 -5.67 -5.34
CA GLY A 89 10.85 -4.83 -6.38
C GLY A 89 11.12 -3.34 -6.16
N ASN A 90 10.08 -2.52 -6.21
CA ASN A 90 10.21 -1.06 -6.19
C ASN A 90 9.93 -0.46 -4.81
N ALA A 91 10.45 0.73 -4.57
CA ALA A 91 10.17 1.57 -3.41
C ALA A 91 10.06 3.05 -3.82
N LEU A 92 9.76 3.91 -2.85
CA LEU A 92 9.92 5.36 -2.98
C LEU A 92 11.09 5.83 -2.10
N GLY A 93 11.92 6.71 -2.66
CA GLY A 93 12.97 7.44 -1.96
C GLY A 93 12.45 8.79 -1.48
N PHE A 94 12.72 9.11 -0.22
CA PHE A 94 12.31 10.35 0.45
C PHE A 94 13.56 11.11 0.90
N ASP A 95 13.71 12.36 0.49
CA ASP A 95 14.89 13.21 0.74
C ASP A 95 14.82 14.00 2.06
N GLY A 96 13.67 13.95 2.74
CA GLY A 96 13.43 14.60 4.04
C GLY A 96 12.99 16.06 3.99
N LYS A 97 12.69 16.64 2.81
CA LYS A 97 12.25 18.05 2.68
C LYS A 97 10.75 18.20 2.47
N ASP A 98 10.24 17.72 1.34
CA ASP A 98 8.84 17.90 0.91
C ASP A 98 8.24 16.63 0.27
N ASP A 99 8.83 15.48 0.63
CA ASP A 99 8.47 14.18 0.06
C ASP A 99 7.37 13.48 0.87
N TYR A 100 6.25 13.14 0.22
CA TYR A 100 5.17 12.38 0.85
C TYR A 100 4.26 11.68 -0.16
N VAL A 101 3.50 10.68 0.32
CA VAL A 101 2.36 10.11 -0.40
C VAL A 101 1.09 10.53 0.32
N GLU A 102 0.24 11.29 -0.36
CA GLU A 102 -1.02 11.79 0.19
C GLU A 102 -2.18 10.91 -0.24
N VAL A 103 -2.95 10.42 0.73
CA VAL A 103 -4.22 9.72 0.48
C VAL A 103 -5.34 10.59 1.01
N ALA A 104 -6.43 10.72 0.24
CA ALA A 104 -7.59 11.49 0.65
C ALA A 104 -8.15 10.96 1.98
N SER A 105 -8.50 11.87 2.89
CA SER A 105 -9.07 11.52 4.19
C SER A 105 -10.39 10.77 4.03
N THR A 106 -10.54 9.64 4.74
CA THR A 106 -11.77 8.85 4.76
C THR A 106 -12.08 8.36 6.18
N PRO A 107 -13.33 8.01 6.53
CA PRO A 107 -13.65 7.46 7.84
C PRO A 107 -12.84 6.20 8.21
N TRP A 108 -12.45 5.40 7.22
CA TRP A 108 -11.64 4.19 7.43
C TRP A 108 -10.18 4.48 7.72
N LEU A 109 -9.65 5.60 7.22
CA LEU A 109 -8.28 6.08 7.47
C LEU A 109 -8.20 7.10 8.61
N SER A 110 -9.33 7.64 9.03
CA SER A 110 -9.46 8.54 10.18
C SER A 110 -9.27 7.76 11.48
N ALA A 111 -8.00 7.59 11.89
CA ALA A 111 -7.52 7.15 13.20
C ALA A 111 -8.57 6.42 14.08
N PRO A 112 -8.92 5.16 13.75
CA PRO A 112 -9.71 4.34 14.66
C PRO A 112 -8.98 4.18 16.00
N PRO A 113 -9.70 3.83 17.09
CA PRO A 113 -9.11 3.70 18.43
C PRO A 113 -7.96 2.69 18.52
N ALA A 114 -7.86 1.77 17.54
CA ALA A 114 -6.72 0.89 17.33
C ALA A 114 -6.45 0.72 15.83
N PHE A 115 -5.17 0.69 15.44
CA PHE A 115 -4.74 0.39 14.08
C PHE A 115 -3.38 -0.33 14.10
N THR A 116 -3.02 -0.95 12.98
CA THR A 116 -1.71 -1.56 12.76
C THR A 116 -1.10 -0.97 11.51
N LEU A 117 0.19 -0.63 11.56
CA LEU A 117 0.98 -0.23 10.41
C LEU A 117 2.16 -1.18 10.26
N SER A 118 2.47 -1.56 9.02
CA SER A 118 3.67 -2.34 8.69
C SER A 118 4.28 -1.82 7.40
N ALA A 119 5.60 -1.70 7.35
CA ALA A 119 6.33 -1.22 6.20
C ALA A 119 7.78 -1.74 6.22
N TRP A 120 8.37 -1.89 5.03
CA TRP A 120 9.81 -2.01 4.88
C TRP A 120 10.41 -0.62 4.75
N VAL A 121 11.40 -0.29 5.59
CA VAL A 121 12.04 1.03 5.61
C VAL A 121 13.55 0.85 5.57
N ASN A 122 14.20 1.60 4.67
CA ASN A 122 15.66 1.72 4.63
C ASN A 122 16.02 3.18 4.92
N VAL A 123 16.76 3.39 6.00
CA VAL A 123 17.20 4.73 6.42
C VAL A 123 18.58 4.96 5.84
N ALA A 124 18.66 5.72 4.75
CA ALA A 124 19.89 5.89 3.98
C ALA A 124 20.99 6.62 4.77
N GLU A 125 20.62 7.57 5.64
CA GLU A 125 21.55 8.28 6.53
C GLU A 125 20.83 8.68 7.82
N ARG A 126 21.58 8.68 8.94
CA ARG A 126 21.12 9.26 10.20
C ARG A 126 20.80 10.74 9.93
N LEU A 127 19.55 11.15 10.14
CA LEU A 127 19.16 12.55 9.99
C LEU A 127 20.04 13.40 10.92
N ASP A 128 20.35 14.63 10.51
CA ASP A 128 21.24 15.55 11.22
C ASP A 128 21.01 15.47 12.75
N PRO A 129 22.02 15.08 13.56
CA PRO A 129 21.89 14.98 15.01
C PRO A 129 21.35 16.24 15.70
N LYS A 130 21.36 17.39 15.00
CA LYS A 130 20.85 18.68 15.48
C LYS A 130 19.34 18.87 15.35
N LEU A 131 18.62 18.00 14.63
CA LEU A 131 17.18 18.15 14.36
C LEU A 131 16.26 17.46 15.39
N GLY A 132 16.82 16.74 16.37
CA GLY A 132 16.03 15.98 17.34
C GLY A 132 15.58 14.62 16.80
N GLU A 133 14.97 13.81 17.69
CA GLU A 133 14.64 12.37 17.52
C GLU A 133 14.30 11.92 16.08
N ASP A 134 14.95 10.83 15.65
CA ASP A 134 14.68 10.12 14.40
C ASP A 134 13.39 9.30 14.55
N TYR A 135 12.38 9.56 13.71
CA TYR A 135 11.13 8.80 13.73
C TYR A 135 10.90 8.08 12.40
N VAL A 136 10.67 6.77 12.45
CA VAL A 136 10.19 6.00 11.29
C VAL A 136 8.67 6.17 11.13
N ILE A 137 7.94 6.31 12.23
CA ILE A 137 6.50 6.56 12.26
C ILE A 137 6.21 7.71 13.24
N ARG A 138 5.44 8.71 12.81
CA ARG A 138 5.04 9.83 13.68
C ARG A 138 3.59 10.25 13.43
N LYS A 139 2.79 10.35 14.49
CA LYS A 139 1.48 11.00 14.45
C LYS A 139 1.61 12.48 14.81
N ILE A 140 1.27 13.39 13.89
CA ILE A 140 1.28 14.84 14.11
C ILE A 140 -0.12 15.38 13.91
N ASP A 141 -0.60 16.20 14.84
CA ASP A 141 -1.69 17.12 14.57
C ASP A 141 -1.10 18.44 14.08
N TRP A 142 -1.24 18.73 12.79
CA TRP A 142 -0.65 19.92 12.15
C TRP A 142 -1.22 21.23 12.71
N LYS A 143 -2.35 21.19 13.42
CA LYS A 143 -3.03 22.38 13.97
C LYS A 143 -2.62 22.75 15.39
N SER A 144 -1.92 21.89 16.14
CA SER A 144 -1.53 22.18 17.51
C SER A 144 -0.04 21.97 17.73
N ARG A 145 0.65 23.01 18.25
CA ARG A 145 2.07 22.98 18.64
C ARG A 145 2.37 22.04 19.83
N GLY A 146 1.49 21.06 20.12
CA GLY A 146 1.60 20.15 21.25
C GLY A 146 1.77 18.70 20.79
N ARG A 147 2.82 18.03 21.27
CA ARG A 147 3.07 16.61 21.04
C ARG A 147 1.95 15.77 21.68
N ARG A 148 1.01 15.27 20.87
CA ARG A 148 0.03 14.26 21.26
C ARG A 148 -0.11 13.21 20.15
N GLY A 149 0.61 12.10 20.29
CA GLY A 149 0.57 10.99 19.33
C GLY A 149 1.48 9.83 19.73
N TYR A 150 1.17 8.64 19.22
CA TYR A 150 1.93 7.41 19.49
C TYR A 150 3.32 7.47 18.84
N VAL A 151 4.28 6.88 19.55
CA VAL A 151 5.69 6.69 19.16
C VAL A 151 5.92 5.19 19.05
N LEU A 152 6.47 4.75 17.92
CA LEU A 152 7.15 3.47 17.72
C LEU A 152 8.42 3.75 16.92
#